data_AF-A0A914XG64-F1
#
_entry.id   AF-A0A914XG64-F1
#
_cell.length_a   1.000
_cell.length_b   1.000
_cell.length_c   1.000
_cell.angle_alpha   90.00
_cell.angle_beta   90.00
_cell.angle_gamma   90.00
#
_symmetry.space_group_name_H-M   'P 1'
#
loop_
_entity.id
_entity.type
_entity.pdbx_description
1 polymer ?
#
loop_
_entity_poly.entity_id
_entity_poly.type
_entity_poly.pdbx_seq_one_letter_code
_entity_poly.pdbx_strand_id
1 'polypeptide(L)'
;MAPAKRNAVPSDAPRRRSERTSTKRSSAAGELSHDAPHIDVVDDEDEEATSSAMADQWLFDIKAKLDSPTFDHPDLIQKLDPKYFNLEFVKQTGLVKPLFFDAPPTELGMKMPNAQRFGVNEVKKLVTPEREIEVVVVKTQTSRKMTMNEFANYYKKKAAQRKNLLNVLSLEFSMTPLEQKVRAPELIKSIDWVELYWPKALRKRQEYLTNPPADVSTYPKVQNYCLMSVSDCYTDFHIDFGGTSVWYHVLKGEKIFFMIEPTEQNIKVYEGWTLSGSDQNKTFFGDIVVKCARVRLVAGNTFVIPS
;
A
#
# COMPACT_ATOMS: atom_id res chain seq x y z
N MET A 1 50.97 -41.96 -4.36
CA MET A 1 51.39 -42.44 -3.03
C MET A 1 50.53 -41.75 -1.98
N ALA A 2 49.67 -42.53 -1.31
CA ALA A 2 49.04 -42.16 -0.04
C ALA A 2 49.98 -42.60 1.12
N PRO A 3 49.55 -42.58 2.39
CA PRO A 3 49.75 -41.51 3.38
C PRO A 3 50.61 -41.97 4.58
N ALA A 4 50.97 -41.08 5.51
CA ALA A 4 51.55 -41.47 6.80
C ALA A 4 50.79 -40.87 8.00
N LYS A 5 50.47 -41.75 8.94
CA LYS A 5 49.61 -41.64 10.12
C LYS A 5 50.42 -41.42 11.42
N ARG A 6 49.69 -41.00 12.47
CA ARG A 6 49.71 -41.43 13.92
C ARG A 6 49.85 -40.22 14.87
N ASN A 7 48.82 -39.83 15.62
CA ASN A 7 48.20 -40.43 16.84
C ASN A 7 49.02 -40.26 18.13
N ALA A 8 48.50 -39.48 19.10
CA ALA A 8 48.23 -39.92 20.49
C ALA A 8 47.69 -38.76 21.39
N VAL A 9 46.74 -39.11 22.27
CA VAL A 9 46.09 -38.41 23.41
C VAL A 9 46.39 -39.35 24.63
N PRO A 10 46.48 -38.98 25.94
CA PRO A 10 45.52 -38.16 26.73
C PRO A 10 46.03 -37.37 27.98
N SER A 11 45.14 -36.57 28.59
CA SER A 11 44.68 -36.64 30.01
C SER A 11 44.54 -35.32 30.80
N ASP A 12 43.38 -35.19 31.46
CA ASP A 12 43.04 -34.53 32.74
C ASP A 12 42.91 -32.99 32.95
N ALA A 13 41.62 -32.56 32.99
CA ALA A 13 40.85 -31.83 34.04
C ALA A 13 41.50 -30.68 34.91
N PRO A 14 40.72 -29.72 35.51
CA PRO A 14 39.27 -29.75 35.77
C PRO A 14 38.47 -28.45 35.46
N ARG A 15 37.13 -28.63 35.40
CA ARG A 15 36.10 -27.58 35.34
C ARG A 15 35.91 -26.91 36.69
N ARG A 16 35.87 -25.56 36.73
CA ARG A 16 35.39 -24.79 37.89
C ARG A 16 33.91 -24.43 37.75
N ARG A 17 33.18 -24.76 38.81
CA ARG A 17 31.77 -24.52 39.11
C ARG A 17 31.69 -23.18 39.87
N SER A 18 30.83 -22.26 39.45
CA SER A 18 30.51 -21.06 40.24
C SER A 18 29.23 -21.30 41.04
N GLU A 19 29.37 -21.30 42.36
CA GLU A 19 28.29 -21.50 43.32
C GLU A 19 27.49 -20.21 43.57
N ARG A 20 26.19 -20.40 43.77
CA ARG A 20 25.24 -19.44 44.33
C ARG A 20 25.50 -19.27 45.82
N THR A 21 25.46 -18.04 46.32
CA THR A 21 25.25 -17.74 47.74
C THR A 21 23.93 -17.02 47.94
N SER A 22 23.17 -17.53 48.90
CA SER A 22 21.91 -16.99 49.40
C SER A 22 22.16 -16.22 50.70
N THR A 23 21.42 -15.14 50.91
CA THR A 23 21.16 -14.58 52.25
C THR A 23 19.66 -14.29 52.40
N LYS A 24 19.12 -14.69 53.56
CA LYS A 24 17.70 -14.72 53.95
C LYS A 24 17.36 -13.61 54.95
N ARG A 25 16.04 -13.36 55.04
CA ARG A 25 15.20 -12.72 56.11
C ARG A 25 14.75 -11.30 55.77
N SER A 26 13.49 -10.89 55.98
CA SER A 26 12.46 -11.34 56.93
C SER A 26 11.03 -11.13 56.42
N SER A 27 10.11 -11.91 56.99
CA SER A 27 8.65 -11.94 56.79
C SER A 27 7.91 -10.85 57.56
N ALA A 28 6.84 -10.30 56.96
CA ALA A 28 5.64 -9.85 57.67
C ALA A 28 4.42 -10.06 56.73
N ALA A 29 3.40 -10.73 57.26
CA ALA A 29 2.15 -11.05 56.60
C ALA A 29 1.16 -9.86 56.66
N GLY A 30 0.36 -9.70 55.62
CA GLY A 30 -0.82 -8.85 55.58
C GLY A 30 -1.72 -9.31 54.45
N GLU A 31 -2.87 -9.90 54.81
CA GLU A 31 -3.96 -10.28 53.93
C GLU A 31 -4.53 -9.05 53.21
N LEU A 32 -4.76 -9.12 51.89
CA LEU A 32 -5.66 -8.21 51.19
C LEU A 32 -6.44 -8.95 50.10
N SER A 33 -7.72 -8.63 50.06
CA SER A 33 -8.86 -9.28 49.44
C SER A 33 -8.84 -9.33 47.92
N HIS A 34 -9.48 -10.38 47.38
CA HIS A 34 -9.97 -10.43 46.01
C HIS A 34 -11.11 -9.43 45.82
N ASP A 35 -10.88 -8.39 45.03
CA ASP A 35 -11.90 -7.70 44.24
C ASP A 35 -11.23 -7.24 42.94
N ALA A 36 -11.52 -7.94 41.85
CA ALA A 36 -11.13 -7.54 40.51
C ALA A 36 -12.10 -6.44 40.04
N PRO A 37 -11.62 -5.27 39.58
CA PRO A 37 -12.51 -4.27 39.03
C PRO A 37 -13.07 -4.78 37.69
N HIS A 38 -14.39 -4.80 37.61
CA HIS A 38 -15.16 -4.95 36.38
C HIS A 38 -14.66 -3.89 35.39
N ILE A 39 -13.98 -4.31 34.31
CA ILE A 39 -13.66 -3.43 33.19
C ILE A 39 -14.94 -3.36 32.37
N ASP A 40 -15.71 -2.29 32.55
CA ASP A 40 -16.81 -1.98 31.66
C ASP A 40 -16.25 -1.76 30.26
N VAL A 41 -16.79 -2.52 29.30
CA VAL A 41 -16.60 -2.30 27.88
C VAL A 41 -17.25 -0.95 27.58
N VAL A 42 -16.43 0.09 27.48
CA VAL A 42 -16.88 1.38 26.98
C VAL A 42 -17.01 1.22 25.47
N ASP A 43 -18.24 1.32 24.98
CA ASP A 43 -18.52 1.54 23.56
C ASP A 43 -17.74 2.78 23.10
N ASP A 44 -16.85 2.62 22.12
CA ASP A 44 -16.11 3.70 21.43
C ASP A 44 -17.07 4.51 20.50
N GLU A 45 -18.21 4.92 21.02
CA GLU A 45 -19.03 5.99 20.46
C GLU A 45 -18.77 7.27 21.27
N ASP A 46 -18.17 8.25 20.58
CA ASP A 46 -18.04 9.67 20.96
C ASP A 46 -16.93 10.06 21.97
N GLU A 47 -15.69 10.17 21.49
CA GLU A 47 -14.80 11.24 21.93
C GLU A 47 -14.87 12.43 20.95
N GLU A 48 -15.79 13.36 21.22
CA GLU A 48 -15.67 14.74 20.76
C GLU A 48 -14.47 15.41 21.44
N ALA A 49 -13.33 15.39 20.76
CA ALA A 49 -12.22 16.29 21.08
C ALA A 49 -12.60 17.73 20.67
N THR A 50 -13.28 18.45 21.57
CA THR A 50 -13.35 19.91 21.51
C THR A 50 -12.04 20.50 22.02
N SER A 51 -11.04 20.60 21.13
CA SER A 51 -9.99 21.59 21.30
C SER A 51 -9.51 22.09 19.94
N SER A 52 -9.79 23.37 19.68
CA SER A 52 -9.26 24.18 18.58
C SER A 52 -9.84 23.93 17.18
N ALA A 53 -10.59 24.91 16.71
CA ALA A 53 -10.92 25.17 15.32
C ALA A 53 -9.66 25.42 14.46
N MET A 54 -8.87 24.37 14.19
CA MET A 54 -7.61 24.39 13.41
C MET A 54 -7.37 23.10 12.59
N ALA A 55 -8.43 22.38 12.19
CA ALA A 55 -8.32 21.28 11.22
C ALA A 55 -9.08 21.64 9.94
N ASP A 56 -8.63 22.74 9.35
CA ASP A 56 -9.22 23.35 8.17
C ASP A 56 -9.21 22.38 6.98
N GLN A 57 -10.38 22.32 6.36
CA GLN A 57 -10.67 21.84 5.02
C GLN A 57 -9.55 22.27 4.05
N TRP A 58 -9.22 21.42 3.08
CA TRP A 58 -8.35 21.77 1.94
C TRP A 58 -8.64 23.22 1.49
N LEU A 59 -7.66 24.12 1.55
CA LEU A 59 -7.86 25.52 1.18
C LEU A 59 -7.93 25.72 -0.34
N PHE A 60 -7.72 24.65 -1.10
CA PHE A 60 -7.95 24.61 -2.53
C PHE A 60 -9.22 23.84 -2.88
N ASP A 61 -9.92 24.29 -3.93
CA ASP A 61 -11.08 23.60 -4.46
C ASP A 61 -10.65 22.53 -5.46
N ILE A 62 -10.66 21.27 -5.04
CA ILE A 62 -10.34 20.13 -5.91
C ILE A 62 -11.28 20.05 -7.13
N LYS A 63 -12.56 20.43 -7.01
CA LYS A 63 -13.51 20.38 -8.12
C LYS A 63 -13.11 21.37 -9.21
N ALA A 64 -12.64 22.55 -8.84
CA ALA A 64 -12.10 23.52 -9.79
C ALA A 64 -10.86 23.00 -10.53
N LYS A 65 -10.08 22.07 -9.93
CA LYS A 65 -8.93 21.46 -10.58
C LYS A 65 -9.31 20.40 -11.62
N LEU A 66 -10.45 19.72 -11.43
CA LEU A 66 -10.86 18.58 -12.28
C LEU A 66 -11.09 18.98 -13.74
N ASP A 67 -11.52 20.21 -14.02
CA ASP A 67 -11.82 20.69 -15.37
C ASP A 67 -10.92 21.85 -15.83
N SER A 68 -9.95 22.28 -15.00
CA SER A 68 -9.04 23.36 -15.35
C SER A 68 -8.15 23.01 -16.56
N PRO A 69 -8.06 23.87 -17.59
CA PRO A 69 -7.18 23.65 -18.74
C PRO A 69 -5.70 23.77 -18.40
N THR A 70 -5.35 24.32 -17.22
CA THR A 70 -3.97 24.40 -16.73
C THR A 70 -3.29 23.04 -16.68
N PHE A 71 -4.06 21.95 -16.57
CA PHE A 71 -3.54 20.60 -16.44
C PHE A 71 -3.60 19.80 -17.76
N ASP A 72 -3.91 20.42 -18.89
CA ASP A 72 -4.01 19.76 -20.19
C ASP A 72 -2.63 19.67 -20.87
N HIS A 73 -1.80 18.76 -20.34
CA HIS A 73 -0.45 18.47 -20.83
C HIS A 73 -0.33 17.04 -21.38
N PRO A 74 -0.93 16.74 -22.56
CA PRO A 74 -0.88 15.39 -23.14
C PRO A 74 0.55 14.97 -23.55
N ASP A 75 1.49 15.90 -23.69
CA ASP A 75 2.90 15.64 -23.98
C ASP A 75 3.63 14.84 -22.88
N LEU A 76 3.11 14.89 -21.65
CA LEU A 76 3.64 14.16 -20.51
C LEU A 76 3.19 12.69 -20.47
N ILE A 77 2.18 12.30 -21.26
CA ILE A 77 1.58 10.97 -21.21
C ILE A 77 1.68 10.31 -22.58
N GLN A 78 2.19 9.08 -22.62
CA GLN A 78 2.31 8.32 -23.85
C GLN A 78 1.18 7.31 -24.01
N LYS A 79 0.27 7.53 -24.97
CA LYS A 79 -0.64 6.46 -25.41
C LYS A 79 0.16 5.43 -26.20
N LEU A 80 0.10 4.15 -25.80
CA LEU A 80 0.86 3.07 -26.42
C LEU A 80 -0.06 1.93 -26.86
N ASP A 81 0.13 1.43 -28.08
CA ASP A 81 -0.51 0.19 -28.54
C ASP A 81 0.14 -1.00 -27.79
N PRO A 82 -0.66 -1.89 -27.16
CA PRO A 82 -0.16 -3.01 -26.36
C PRO A 82 0.93 -3.85 -27.04
N LYS A 83 0.90 -4.01 -28.38
CA LYS A 83 1.90 -4.82 -29.09
C LYS A 83 3.33 -4.26 -28.99
N TYR A 84 3.47 -2.96 -28.74
CA TYR A 84 4.76 -2.30 -28.55
C TYR A 84 5.20 -2.30 -27.08
N PHE A 85 4.34 -2.68 -26.13
CA PHE A 85 4.71 -2.78 -24.72
C PHE A 85 5.45 -4.09 -24.45
N ASN A 86 6.74 -4.09 -24.79
CA ASN A 86 7.63 -5.26 -24.68
C ASN A 86 9.02 -4.85 -24.18
N LEU A 87 9.90 -5.83 -23.99
CA LEU A 87 11.23 -5.59 -23.40
C LEU A 87 12.10 -4.67 -24.25
N GLU A 88 11.95 -4.69 -25.58
CA GLU A 88 12.71 -3.81 -26.47
C GLU A 88 12.30 -2.35 -26.27
N PHE A 89 11.00 -2.08 -26.12
CA PHE A 89 10.51 -0.75 -25.78
C PHE A 89 11.11 -0.24 -24.46
N VAL A 90 11.16 -1.09 -23.42
CA VAL A 90 11.75 -0.70 -22.13
C VAL A 90 13.25 -0.42 -22.26
N LYS A 91 13.99 -1.23 -23.02
CA LYS A 91 15.42 -1.01 -23.27
C LYS A 91 15.70 0.30 -24.01
N GLN A 92 14.85 0.65 -24.98
CA GLN A 92 15.01 1.86 -25.79
C GLN A 92 14.60 3.13 -25.06
N THR A 93 13.55 3.06 -24.25
CA THR A 93 12.93 4.25 -23.63
C THR A 93 13.28 4.44 -22.16
N GLY A 94 13.77 3.38 -21.49
CA GLY A 94 13.96 3.36 -20.05
C GLY A 94 12.67 3.39 -19.24
N LEU A 95 11.49 3.27 -19.86
CA LEU A 95 10.19 3.45 -19.20
C LEU A 95 10.13 4.75 -18.39
N VAL A 96 10.46 5.89 -19.02
CA VAL A 96 10.53 7.20 -18.32
C VAL A 96 9.27 8.06 -18.45
N LYS A 97 8.30 7.65 -19.29
CA LYS A 97 7.02 8.34 -19.44
C LYS A 97 5.86 7.47 -18.93
N PRO A 98 4.85 8.07 -18.27
CA PRO A 98 3.59 7.39 -18.00
C PRO A 98 2.95 6.86 -19.28
N LEU A 99 2.51 5.60 -19.24
CA LEU A 99 1.92 4.92 -20.39
C LEU A 99 0.42 4.72 -20.19
N PHE A 100 -0.36 5.13 -21.17
CA PHE A 100 -1.81 4.94 -21.19
C PHE A 100 -2.22 3.91 -22.24
N PHE A 101 -3.04 2.94 -21.81
CA PHE A 101 -3.55 1.87 -22.64
C PHE A 101 -5.08 1.88 -22.64
N ASP A 102 -5.62 1.96 -23.85
CA ASP A 102 -7.05 1.93 -24.14
C ASP A 102 -7.34 0.69 -24.99
N ALA A 103 -7.14 -0.47 -24.36
CA ALA A 103 -7.22 -1.78 -24.99
C ALA A 103 -7.65 -2.84 -23.97
N PRO A 104 -8.24 -3.96 -24.41
CA PRO A 104 -8.54 -5.08 -23.54
C PRO A 104 -7.31 -5.52 -22.72
N PRO A 105 -7.45 -5.77 -21.41
CA PRO A 105 -6.33 -6.16 -20.54
C PRO A 105 -5.61 -7.43 -21.04
N THR A 106 -6.30 -8.31 -21.75
CA THR A 106 -5.73 -9.52 -22.36
C THR A 106 -4.64 -9.23 -23.38
N GLU A 107 -4.66 -8.09 -24.06
CA GLU A 107 -3.63 -7.70 -25.04
C GLU A 107 -2.31 -7.30 -24.36
N LEU A 108 -2.35 -6.91 -23.08
CA LEU A 108 -1.18 -6.70 -22.24
C LEU A 108 -0.75 -7.98 -21.50
N GLY A 109 -1.37 -9.13 -21.83
CA GLY A 109 -1.19 -10.38 -21.12
C GLY A 109 -1.79 -10.38 -19.71
N MET A 110 -2.67 -9.46 -19.38
CA MET A 110 -3.29 -9.40 -18.05
C MET A 110 -4.46 -10.39 -17.93
N LYS A 111 -4.84 -10.69 -16.69
CA LYS A 111 -6.08 -11.40 -16.35
C LYS A 111 -6.82 -10.55 -15.33
N MET A 112 -8.09 -10.29 -15.57
CA MET A 112 -8.95 -9.51 -14.68
C MET A 112 -10.26 -10.26 -14.41
N PRO A 113 -10.86 -10.13 -13.21
CA PRO A 113 -12.16 -10.71 -12.94
C PRO A 113 -13.25 -10.04 -13.81
N ASN A 114 -14.36 -10.72 -14.04
CA ASN A 114 -15.48 -10.16 -14.81
C ASN A 114 -16.08 -8.95 -14.05
N ALA A 115 -15.95 -7.75 -14.63
CA ALA A 115 -16.44 -6.52 -14.02
C ALA A 115 -17.93 -6.61 -13.67
N GLN A 116 -18.81 -7.22 -14.49
CA GLN A 116 -20.24 -7.28 -14.16
C GLN A 116 -20.56 -8.08 -12.88
N ARG A 117 -19.69 -9.02 -12.50
CA ARG A 117 -19.89 -9.90 -11.34
C ARG A 117 -18.95 -9.63 -10.17
N PHE A 118 -17.91 -8.82 -10.37
CA PHE A 118 -16.86 -8.60 -9.38
C PHE A 118 -17.00 -7.22 -8.73
N GLY A 119 -16.91 -7.16 -7.40
CA GLY A 119 -16.98 -5.91 -6.64
C GLY A 119 -16.55 -6.11 -5.18
N VAL A 120 -16.77 -5.11 -4.33
CA VAL A 120 -16.27 -5.10 -2.94
C VAL A 120 -16.72 -6.33 -2.13
N ASN A 121 -17.95 -6.83 -2.35
CA ASN A 121 -18.41 -8.07 -1.70
C ASN A 121 -17.62 -9.31 -2.14
N GLU A 122 -17.20 -9.40 -3.40
CA GLU A 122 -16.38 -10.51 -3.90
C GLU A 122 -14.95 -10.40 -3.40
N VAL A 123 -14.39 -9.18 -3.35
CA VAL A 123 -13.10 -8.93 -2.69
C VAL A 123 -13.15 -9.43 -1.26
N LYS A 124 -14.17 -9.01 -0.48
CA LYS A 124 -14.39 -9.46 0.91
C LYS A 124 -14.35 -10.98 1.06
N LYS A 125 -15.07 -11.71 0.21
CA LYS A 125 -15.10 -13.19 0.25
C LYS A 125 -13.73 -13.81 -0.03
N LEU A 126 -12.96 -13.20 -0.93
CA LEU A 126 -11.68 -13.74 -1.40
C LEU A 126 -10.49 -13.36 -0.51
N VAL A 127 -10.61 -12.30 0.30
CA VAL A 127 -9.55 -11.87 1.23
C VAL A 127 -9.90 -12.08 2.71
N THR A 128 -11.01 -12.76 2.99
CA THR A 128 -11.60 -13.01 4.31
C THR A 128 -12.32 -11.78 4.93
N PRO A 129 -13.57 -11.90 5.39
CA PRO A 129 -14.32 -10.78 5.98
C PRO A 129 -13.68 -10.16 7.22
N GLU A 130 -13.05 -10.98 8.06
CA GLU A 130 -12.44 -10.59 9.35
C GLU A 130 -11.05 -9.97 9.17
N ARG A 131 -10.50 -9.98 7.94
CA ARG A 131 -9.18 -9.42 7.67
C ARG A 131 -9.17 -7.93 8.01
N GLU A 132 -8.26 -7.54 8.88
CA GLU A 132 -7.96 -6.14 9.15
C GLU A 132 -7.30 -5.50 7.91
N ILE A 133 -7.81 -4.32 7.54
CA ILE A 133 -7.35 -3.51 6.42
C ILE A 133 -7.12 -2.08 6.89
N GLU A 134 -6.17 -1.41 6.24
CA GLU A 134 -5.93 0.00 6.42
C GLU A 134 -6.85 0.82 5.50
N VAL A 135 -7.50 1.83 6.05
CA VAL A 135 -8.36 2.77 5.34
C VAL A 135 -7.88 4.19 5.57
N VAL A 136 -7.76 4.96 4.50
CA VAL A 136 -7.42 6.39 4.56
C VAL A 136 -8.68 7.21 4.78
N VAL A 137 -8.67 8.07 5.78
CA VAL A 137 -9.66 9.11 6.01
C VAL A 137 -9.32 10.29 5.09
N VAL A 138 -10.05 10.43 3.99
CA VAL A 138 -9.73 11.38 2.89
C VAL A 138 -9.58 12.82 3.36
N LYS A 139 -10.36 13.25 4.36
CA LYS A 139 -10.31 14.63 4.85
C LYS A 139 -8.97 14.97 5.49
N THR A 140 -8.38 14.04 6.22
CA THR A 140 -7.17 14.25 7.03
C THR A 140 -5.93 13.60 6.42
N GLN A 141 -6.10 12.80 5.36
CA GLN A 141 -5.07 11.92 4.79
C GLN A 141 -4.42 10.98 5.83
N THR A 142 -5.09 10.75 6.98
CA THR A 142 -4.63 9.84 8.01
C THR A 142 -5.22 8.44 7.81
N SER A 143 -4.51 7.42 8.27
CA SER A 143 -4.95 6.04 8.20
C SER A 143 -5.57 5.57 9.51
N ARG A 144 -6.55 4.67 9.40
CA ARG A 144 -7.04 3.86 10.51
C ARG A 144 -7.30 2.43 10.05
N LYS A 145 -7.51 1.53 10.99
CA LYS A 145 -7.80 0.12 10.70
C LYS A 145 -9.28 -0.18 10.85
N MET A 146 -9.76 -1.12 10.05
CA MET A 146 -11.07 -1.78 10.21
C MET A 146 -11.05 -3.11 9.49
N THR A 147 -12.04 -3.95 9.72
CA THR A 147 -12.21 -5.21 8.99
C THR A 147 -12.72 -4.98 7.56
N MET A 148 -12.40 -5.92 6.67
CA MET A 148 -12.93 -5.93 5.31
C MET A 148 -14.48 -5.99 5.28
N ASN A 149 -15.10 -6.62 6.28
CA ASN A 149 -16.56 -6.64 6.43
C ASN A 149 -17.15 -5.26 6.77
N GLU A 150 -16.54 -4.54 7.72
CA GLU A 150 -16.95 -3.18 8.06
C GLU A 150 -16.82 -2.23 6.86
N PHE A 151 -15.70 -2.32 6.13
CA PHE A 151 -15.52 -1.52 4.93
C PHE A 151 -16.55 -1.87 3.84
N ALA A 152 -16.85 -3.16 3.62
CA ALA A 152 -17.87 -3.56 2.66
C ALA A 152 -19.27 -3.04 3.03
N ASN A 153 -19.59 -2.95 4.33
CA ASN A 153 -20.83 -2.35 4.80
C ASN A 153 -20.83 -0.82 4.63
N TYR A 154 -19.70 -0.16 4.92
CA TYR A 154 -19.49 1.26 4.63
C TYR A 154 -19.68 1.58 3.13
N TYR A 155 -19.08 0.78 2.24
CA TYR A 155 -19.10 1.01 0.79
C TYR A 155 -20.53 1.02 0.22
N LYS A 156 -21.43 0.21 0.78
CA LYS A 156 -22.84 0.12 0.39
C LYS A 156 -23.69 1.31 0.82
N LYS A 157 -23.24 2.09 1.82
CA LYS A 157 -23.98 3.28 2.28
C LYS A 157 -24.14 4.27 1.13
N LYS A 158 -25.28 4.94 1.05
CA LYS A 158 -25.47 6.07 0.12
C LYS A 158 -24.55 7.24 0.52
N ALA A 159 -24.20 8.11 -0.43
CA ALA A 159 -23.30 9.24 -0.17
C ALA A 159 -23.75 10.09 1.05
N ALA A 160 -25.03 10.43 1.15
CA ALA A 160 -25.61 11.19 2.26
C ALA A 160 -25.51 10.49 3.65
N GLN A 161 -25.24 9.18 3.69
CA GLN A 161 -25.11 8.41 4.93
C GLN A 161 -23.65 8.24 5.38
N ARG A 162 -22.68 8.72 4.59
CA ARG A 162 -21.26 8.60 4.90
C ARG A 162 -20.82 9.85 5.67
N LYS A 163 -20.53 9.70 6.97
CA LYS A 163 -19.97 10.77 7.80
C LYS A 163 -18.58 11.22 7.29
N ASN A 164 -17.75 10.24 6.91
CA ASN A 164 -16.41 10.45 6.36
C ASN A 164 -16.24 9.72 5.02
N LEU A 165 -15.41 10.27 4.13
CA LEU A 165 -14.92 9.58 2.94
C LEU A 165 -13.75 8.69 3.32
N LEU A 166 -13.89 7.39 3.11
CA LEU A 166 -12.88 6.38 3.39
C LEU A 166 -12.41 5.76 2.08
N ASN A 167 -11.10 5.57 1.97
CA ASN A 167 -10.45 5.07 0.76
C ASN A 167 -9.55 3.89 1.11
N VAL A 168 -9.67 2.78 0.38
CA VAL A 168 -8.73 1.64 0.49
C VAL A 168 -7.74 1.76 -0.65
N LEU A 169 -6.47 2.01 -0.30
CA LEU A 169 -5.36 2.14 -1.25
C LEU A 169 -4.34 0.99 -1.11
N SER A 170 -4.24 0.38 0.08
CA SER A 170 -3.13 -0.52 0.45
C SER A 170 -3.54 -1.98 0.68
N LEU A 171 -4.71 -2.42 0.20
CA LEU A 171 -5.11 -3.83 0.32
C LEU A 171 -4.28 -4.72 -0.62
N GLU A 172 -3.17 -5.23 -0.10
CA GLU A 172 -2.33 -6.22 -0.79
C GLU A 172 -2.97 -7.61 -0.71
N PHE A 173 -3.15 -8.28 -1.84
CA PHE A 173 -3.94 -9.52 -1.91
C PHE A 173 -3.16 -10.75 -2.39
N SER A 174 -1.85 -10.69 -2.55
CA SER A 174 -1.06 -11.90 -2.82
C SER A 174 -1.25 -12.91 -1.68
N MET A 175 -1.18 -14.20 -2.02
CA MET A 175 -1.44 -15.33 -1.12
C MET A 175 -2.88 -15.39 -0.59
N THR A 176 -3.82 -14.81 -1.34
CA THR A 176 -5.26 -15.00 -1.13
C THR A 176 -5.90 -15.62 -2.37
N PRO A 177 -7.10 -16.23 -2.28
CA PRO A 177 -7.88 -16.65 -3.44
C PRO A 177 -8.09 -15.57 -4.52
N LEU A 178 -7.97 -14.27 -4.18
CA LEU A 178 -8.06 -13.18 -5.15
C LEU A 178 -6.88 -13.16 -6.14
N GLU A 179 -5.68 -13.56 -5.71
CA GLU A 179 -4.47 -13.58 -6.55
C GLU A 179 -4.69 -14.43 -7.81
N GLN A 180 -5.42 -15.55 -7.71
CA GLN A 180 -5.70 -16.43 -8.85
C GLN A 180 -6.61 -15.78 -9.92
N LYS A 181 -7.27 -14.66 -9.59
CA LYS A 181 -8.18 -13.95 -10.49
C LYS A 181 -7.54 -12.77 -11.19
N VAL A 182 -6.39 -12.29 -10.72
CA VAL A 182 -5.70 -11.12 -11.24
C VAL A 182 -4.30 -11.50 -11.72
N ARG A 183 -3.92 -11.06 -12.91
CA ARG A 183 -2.56 -11.18 -13.43
C ARG A 183 -2.13 -9.80 -13.95
N ALA A 184 -1.01 -9.31 -13.43
CA ALA A 184 -0.35 -8.09 -13.90
C ALA A 184 0.04 -8.20 -15.39
N PRO A 185 0.37 -7.08 -16.07
CA PRO A 185 0.89 -7.12 -17.43
C PRO A 185 2.10 -8.04 -17.56
N GLU A 186 2.17 -8.80 -18.67
CA GLU A 186 3.20 -9.83 -18.85
C GLU A 186 4.61 -9.23 -18.83
N LEU A 187 4.79 -8.06 -19.46
CA LEU A 187 6.07 -7.35 -19.44
C LEU A 187 6.50 -6.99 -18.03
N ILE A 188 5.59 -6.48 -17.19
CA ILE A 188 5.91 -6.05 -15.82
C ILE A 188 6.42 -7.24 -15.00
N LYS A 189 5.76 -8.40 -15.11
CA LYS A 189 6.23 -9.63 -14.46
C LYS A 189 7.62 -10.06 -14.92
N SER A 190 7.97 -9.79 -16.18
CA SER A 190 9.29 -10.15 -16.75
C SER A 190 10.44 -9.25 -16.32
N ILE A 191 10.14 -8.08 -15.73
CA ILE A 191 11.14 -7.10 -15.28
C ILE A 191 11.09 -6.81 -13.77
N ASP A 192 10.07 -7.32 -13.07
CA ASP A 192 9.88 -7.16 -11.63
C ASP A 192 11.03 -7.79 -10.82
N TRP A 193 11.66 -7.00 -9.96
CA TRP A 193 12.77 -7.45 -9.12
C TRP A 193 12.38 -8.53 -8.12
N VAL A 194 11.13 -8.53 -7.62
CA VAL A 194 10.66 -9.58 -6.71
C VAL A 194 10.58 -10.92 -7.44
N GLU A 195 10.16 -10.93 -8.71
CA GLU A 195 10.10 -12.13 -9.54
C GLU A 195 11.49 -12.63 -9.96
N LEU A 196 12.39 -11.70 -10.33
CA LEU A 196 13.68 -12.03 -10.92
C LEU A 196 14.77 -12.34 -9.89
N TYR A 197 14.83 -11.57 -8.80
CA TYR A 197 16.01 -11.54 -7.93
C TYR A 197 15.72 -12.00 -6.51
N TRP A 198 14.48 -11.94 -6.03
CA TRP A 198 14.19 -12.39 -4.67
C TRP A 198 14.31 -13.92 -4.53
N PRO A 199 14.95 -14.44 -3.47
CA PRO A 199 15.08 -15.89 -3.29
C PRO A 199 13.71 -16.59 -3.20
N LYS A 200 13.42 -17.46 -4.18
CA LYS A 200 12.14 -18.19 -4.28
C LYS A 200 11.79 -18.99 -3.01
N ALA A 201 12.81 -19.53 -2.34
CA ALA A 201 12.64 -20.27 -1.08
C ALA A 201 12.13 -19.37 0.06
N LEU A 202 12.51 -18.08 0.08
CA LEU A 202 12.01 -17.12 1.07
C LEU A 202 10.58 -16.71 0.75
N ARG A 203 10.25 -16.42 -0.52
CA ARG A 203 8.85 -16.14 -0.92
C ARG A 203 7.92 -17.30 -0.56
N LYS A 204 8.34 -18.54 -0.87
CA LYS A 204 7.57 -19.75 -0.53
C LYS A 204 7.40 -19.93 0.99
N ARG A 205 8.39 -19.51 1.78
CA ARG A 205 8.30 -19.55 3.25
C ARG A 205 7.13 -18.70 3.76
N GLN A 206 6.82 -17.57 3.12
CA GLN A 206 5.68 -16.73 3.51
C GLN A 206 4.36 -17.51 3.52
N GLU A 207 4.15 -18.40 2.54
CA GLU A 207 2.90 -19.19 2.43
C GLU A 207 2.67 -20.10 3.63
N TYR A 208 3.75 -20.52 4.29
CA TYR A 208 3.71 -21.41 5.45
C TYR A 208 3.71 -20.66 6.79
N LEU A 209 3.85 -19.32 6.79
CA LEU A 209 3.76 -18.54 8.02
C LEU A 209 2.29 -18.47 8.46
N THR A 210 1.96 -19.24 9.48
CA THR A 210 0.67 -19.16 10.18
C THR A 210 0.74 -18.08 11.26
N ASN A 211 -0.09 -17.04 11.15
CA ASN A 211 -0.14 -15.90 12.07
C ASN A 211 1.22 -15.23 12.36
N PRO A 212 2.00 -14.85 11.32
CA PRO A 212 3.19 -14.05 11.57
C PRO A 212 2.80 -12.72 12.23
N PRO A 213 3.62 -12.18 13.14
CA PRO A 213 3.52 -10.78 13.53
C PRO A 213 3.46 -9.88 12.29
N ALA A 214 2.77 -8.74 12.38
CA ALA A 214 2.46 -7.89 11.23
C ALA A 214 3.71 -7.38 10.47
N ASP A 215 4.85 -7.33 11.15
CA ASP A 215 6.16 -6.90 10.65
C ASP A 215 7.03 -8.04 10.07
N VAL A 216 6.58 -9.29 10.15
CA VAL A 216 7.33 -10.45 9.65
C VAL A 216 6.92 -10.77 8.22
N SER A 217 7.66 -10.17 7.27
CA SER A 217 7.63 -10.58 5.87
C SER A 217 8.97 -11.19 5.44
N THR A 218 8.90 -12.29 4.70
CA THR A 218 10.06 -13.00 4.15
C THR A 218 10.42 -12.56 2.73
N TYR A 219 9.61 -11.65 2.15
CA TYR A 219 9.87 -11.00 0.86
C TYR A 219 9.14 -9.65 0.76
N PRO A 220 9.47 -8.79 -0.22
CA PRO A 220 8.71 -7.58 -0.48
C PRO A 220 7.32 -7.91 -1.05
N LYS A 221 6.33 -8.03 -0.17
CA LYS A 221 4.93 -8.33 -0.52
C LYS A 221 4.21 -7.05 -0.95
N VAL A 222 4.54 -6.58 -2.15
CA VAL A 222 4.09 -5.28 -2.70
C VAL A 222 3.67 -5.36 -4.18
N GLN A 223 3.29 -6.55 -4.66
CA GLN A 223 3.07 -6.77 -6.10
C GLN A 223 1.60 -6.56 -6.54
N ASN A 224 0.63 -6.83 -5.66
CA ASN A 224 -0.78 -6.91 -6.03
C ASN A 224 -1.69 -6.17 -5.05
N TYR A 225 -2.16 -4.98 -5.44
CA TYR A 225 -3.05 -4.15 -4.63
C TYR A 225 -4.46 -4.03 -5.21
N CYS A 226 -5.48 -4.14 -4.35
CA CYS A 226 -6.88 -3.95 -4.71
C CYS A 226 -7.40 -2.65 -4.10
N LEU A 227 -7.50 -1.62 -4.92
CA LEU A 227 -7.99 -0.32 -4.48
C LEU A 227 -9.51 -0.25 -4.56
N MET A 228 -10.13 0.32 -3.53
CA MET A 228 -11.57 0.49 -3.46
C MET A 228 -11.88 1.88 -2.93
N SER A 229 -12.37 2.74 -3.82
CA SER A 229 -12.73 4.12 -3.51
C SER A 229 -14.22 4.33 -3.71
N VAL A 230 -14.82 5.16 -2.86
CA VAL A 230 -16.13 5.75 -3.12
C VAL A 230 -15.96 7.03 -3.94
N SER A 231 -17.06 7.57 -4.49
CA SER A 231 -17.03 8.87 -5.18
C SER A 231 -16.39 9.94 -4.30
N ASP A 232 -15.67 10.86 -4.95
CA ASP A 232 -15.08 12.06 -4.35
C ASP A 232 -13.92 11.79 -3.39
N CYS A 233 -13.43 10.55 -3.30
CA CYS A 233 -12.17 10.25 -2.61
C CYS A 233 -11.00 10.96 -3.32
N TYR A 234 -10.19 11.67 -2.54
CA TYR A 234 -8.95 12.32 -2.96
C TYR A 234 -7.76 11.72 -2.21
N THR A 235 -6.68 11.49 -2.94
CA THR A 235 -5.37 11.13 -2.40
C THR A 235 -4.41 12.20 -2.88
N ASP A 236 -3.74 12.85 -1.96
CA ASP A 236 -2.87 13.99 -2.27
C ASP A 236 -1.59 13.55 -3.00
N PHE A 237 -0.83 14.51 -3.51
CA PHE A 237 0.39 14.26 -4.27
C PHE A 237 1.42 13.46 -3.46
N HIS A 238 1.93 12.40 -4.07
CA HIS A 238 2.93 11.53 -3.47
C HIS A 238 3.83 10.91 -4.55
N ILE A 239 5.00 10.46 -4.13
CA ILE A 239 5.86 9.54 -4.87
C ILE A 239 5.69 8.16 -4.21
N ASP A 240 5.42 7.14 -5.01
CA ASP A 240 5.25 5.79 -4.48
C ASP A 240 6.52 5.28 -3.79
N PHE A 241 6.32 4.51 -2.72
CA PHE A 241 7.39 4.11 -1.81
C PHE A 241 8.53 3.44 -2.56
N GLY A 242 9.76 3.87 -2.24
CA GLY A 242 10.98 3.35 -2.84
C GLY A 242 11.20 3.75 -4.31
N GLY A 243 10.43 4.71 -4.85
CA GLY A 243 10.50 5.07 -6.27
C GLY A 243 10.05 3.92 -7.16
N THR A 244 8.99 3.21 -6.75
CA THR A 244 8.50 2.07 -7.51
C THR A 244 7.72 2.54 -8.73
N SER A 245 7.92 1.88 -9.88
CA SER A 245 6.97 1.99 -10.99
C SER A 245 5.72 1.19 -10.67
N VAL A 246 4.56 1.70 -11.06
CA VAL A 246 3.26 1.07 -10.75
C VAL A 246 2.41 0.86 -11.98
N TRP A 247 1.54 -0.14 -11.92
CA TRP A 247 0.52 -0.36 -12.93
C TRP A 247 -0.87 -0.31 -12.29
N TYR A 248 -1.79 0.31 -13.00
CA TYR A 248 -3.18 0.51 -12.61
C TYR A 248 -4.09 -0.04 -13.68
N HIS A 249 -5.15 -0.75 -13.28
CA HIS A 249 -6.23 -1.13 -14.17
C HIS A 249 -7.57 -0.75 -13.53
N VAL A 250 -8.37 0.05 -14.23
CA VAL A 250 -9.69 0.45 -13.72
C VAL A 250 -10.70 -0.62 -14.08
N LEU A 251 -11.01 -1.50 -13.11
CA LEU A 251 -12.03 -2.52 -13.32
C LEU A 251 -13.45 -1.92 -13.39
N LYS A 252 -13.72 -0.91 -12.56
CA LYS A 252 -15.02 -0.22 -12.43
C LYS A 252 -14.83 1.23 -12.06
N GLY A 253 -15.73 2.07 -12.55
CA GLY A 253 -15.75 3.49 -12.23
C GLY A 253 -14.65 4.24 -12.98
N GLU A 254 -14.03 5.19 -12.29
CA GLU A 254 -13.09 6.14 -12.87
C GLU A 254 -12.06 6.61 -11.83
N LYS A 255 -10.89 7.01 -12.31
CA LYS A 255 -9.87 7.75 -11.57
C LYS A 255 -9.37 8.92 -12.39
N ILE A 256 -9.05 10.03 -11.72
CA ILE A 256 -8.37 11.18 -12.31
C ILE A 256 -7.03 11.32 -11.60
N PHE A 257 -5.95 11.27 -12.35
CA PHE A 257 -4.57 11.44 -11.88
C PHE A 257 -4.05 12.82 -12.26
N PHE A 258 -3.18 13.37 -11.42
CA PHE A 258 -2.36 14.54 -11.71
C PHE A 258 -0.89 14.10 -11.72
N MET A 259 -0.24 14.19 -12.87
CA MET A 259 1.08 13.62 -13.13
C MET A 259 2.11 14.73 -13.34
N ILE A 260 3.22 14.63 -12.63
CA ILE A 260 4.30 15.61 -12.65
C ILE A 260 5.59 14.86 -12.93
N GLU A 261 6.38 15.32 -13.91
CA GLU A 261 7.67 14.71 -14.22
C GLU A 261 8.65 14.86 -13.04
N PRO A 262 9.41 13.82 -12.66
CA PRO A 262 10.36 13.87 -11.55
C PRO A 262 11.66 14.60 -11.92
N THR A 263 11.55 15.81 -12.48
CA THR A 263 12.71 16.67 -12.74
C THR A 263 13.40 17.05 -11.43
N GLU A 264 14.70 17.31 -11.44
CA GLU A 264 15.42 17.75 -10.23
C GLU A 264 14.76 18.96 -9.55
N GLN A 265 14.19 19.87 -10.35
CA GLN A 265 13.46 21.02 -9.84
C GLN A 265 12.17 20.59 -9.12
N ASN A 266 11.35 19.74 -9.73
CA ASN A 266 10.09 19.28 -9.13
C ASN A 266 10.33 18.45 -7.86
N ILE A 267 11.38 17.63 -7.82
CA ILE A 267 11.75 16.87 -6.62
C ILE A 267 12.14 17.79 -5.46
N LYS A 268 12.91 18.86 -5.72
CA LYS A 268 13.25 19.86 -4.69
C LYS A 268 12.01 20.60 -4.16
N VAL A 269 11.07 20.94 -5.05
CA VAL A 269 9.81 21.57 -4.67
C VAL A 269 8.95 20.60 -3.86
N TYR A 270 8.88 19.31 -4.24
CA TYR A 270 8.17 18.26 -3.51
C TYR A 270 8.73 18.03 -2.11
N GLU A 271 10.06 17.98 -1.98
CA GLU A 271 10.74 17.84 -0.69
C GLU A 271 10.40 19.01 0.24
N GLY A 272 10.55 20.25 -0.25
CA GLY A 272 10.20 21.45 0.51
C GLY A 272 8.72 21.49 0.91
N TRP A 273 7.83 21.14 -0.02
CA TRP A 273 6.38 21.07 0.24
C TRP A 273 6.04 20.02 1.29
N THR A 274 6.67 18.84 1.25
CA THR A 274 6.44 17.77 2.23
C THR A 274 6.95 18.14 3.62
N LEU A 275 8.11 18.81 3.71
CA LEU A 275 8.70 19.25 4.97
C LEU A 275 7.95 20.44 5.60
N SER A 276 7.20 21.21 4.80
CA SER A 276 6.46 22.38 5.29
C SER A 276 5.30 22.03 6.23
N GLY A 277 4.77 20.79 6.16
CA GLY A 277 3.66 20.25 6.96
C GLY A 277 2.32 20.97 6.76
N SER A 278 2.27 22.26 7.09
CA SER A 278 1.08 23.09 7.02
C SER A 278 0.67 23.51 5.61
N ASP A 279 1.55 23.41 4.60
CA ASP A 279 1.21 23.85 3.23
C ASP A 279 0.56 22.77 2.37
N GLN A 280 0.60 21.50 2.79
CA GLN A 280 -0.06 20.41 2.06
C GLN A 280 -1.57 20.61 1.98
N ASN A 281 -2.19 21.01 3.09
CA ASN A 281 -3.63 21.30 3.11
C ASN A 281 -3.99 22.65 2.45
N LYS A 282 -3.00 23.52 2.19
CA LYS A 282 -3.22 24.88 1.68
C LYS A 282 -3.03 24.99 0.18
N THR A 283 -2.09 24.23 -0.36
CA THR A 283 -1.60 24.38 -1.73
C THR A 283 -1.81 23.10 -2.51
N PHE A 284 -2.52 23.18 -3.62
CA PHE A 284 -2.57 22.07 -4.57
C PHE A 284 -1.21 22.00 -5.28
N PHE A 285 -0.42 20.95 -4.99
CA PHE A 285 0.97 20.87 -5.46
C PHE A 285 1.12 21.03 -6.98
N GLY A 286 0.13 20.57 -7.75
CA GLY A 286 0.07 20.77 -9.21
C GLY A 286 0.10 22.24 -9.68
N ASP A 287 -0.26 23.20 -8.82
CA ASP A 287 -0.22 24.64 -9.14
C ASP A 287 1.19 25.25 -9.01
N ILE A 288 2.09 24.62 -8.26
CA ILE A 288 3.42 25.19 -7.92
C ILE A 288 4.59 24.50 -8.65
N VAL A 289 4.29 23.58 -9.57
CA VAL A 289 5.26 22.91 -10.43
C VAL A 289 5.22 23.46 -11.85
N VAL A 290 6.23 23.12 -12.66
CA VAL A 290 6.38 23.66 -14.02
C VAL A 290 5.26 23.17 -14.95
N LYS A 291 4.96 21.87 -14.92
CA LYS A 291 3.87 21.24 -15.68
C LYS A 291 3.26 20.13 -14.84
N CYS A 292 1.95 20.00 -14.92
CA CYS A 292 1.18 18.95 -14.27
C CYS A 292 0.09 18.45 -15.22
N ALA A 293 0.14 17.19 -15.64
CA ALA A 293 -0.84 16.60 -16.56
C ALA A 293 -1.99 15.94 -15.81
N ARG A 294 -3.23 16.28 -16.19
CA ARG A 294 -4.42 15.56 -15.75
C ARG A 294 -4.68 14.37 -16.67
N VAL A 295 -4.88 13.19 -16.08
CA VAL A 295 -5.18 11.95 -16.81
C VAL A 295 -6.44 11.32 -16.25
N ARG A 296 -7.46 11.14 -17.10
CA ARG A 296 -8.71 10.47 -16.75
C ARG A 296 -8.65 9.01 -17.20
N LEU A 297 -8.77 8.08 -16.25
CA LEU A 297 -8.85 6.64 -16.48
C LEU A 297 -10.27 6.17 -16.21
N VAL A 298 -10.93 5.62 -17.22
CA VAL A 298 -12.25 5.00 -17.10
C VAL A 298 -12.15 3.48 -17.09
N ALA A 299 -13.26 2.81 -16.78
CA ALA A 299 -13.34 1.35 -16.78
C ALA A 299 -12.75 0.73 -18.06
N GLY A 300 -11.83 -0.23 -17.88
CA GLY A 300 -11.09 -0.90 -18.95
C GLY A 300 -9.70 -0.33 -19.23
N ASN A 301 -9.42 0.92 -18.86
CA ASN A 301 -8.09 1.50 -19.09
C ASN A 301 -7.03 0.86 -18.18
N THR A 302 -5.82 0.74 -18.72
CA THR A 302 -4.60 0.40 -17.97
C THR A 302 -3.62 1.57 -18.05
N PHE A 303 -2.96 1.86 -16.94
CA PHE A 303 -1.99 2.94 -16.83
C PHE A 303 -0.72 2.44 -16.16
N VAL A 304 0.45 2.81 -16.67
CA VAL A 304 1.75 2.49 -16.07
C VAL A 304 2.42 3.81 -15.72
N ILE A 305 2.82 3.96 -14.46
CA ILE A 305 3.52 5.14 -13.95
C ILE A 305 4.98 4.73 -13.72
N PRO A 306 5.95 5.48 -14.27
CA PRO A 306 7.37 5.20 -14.10
C PRO A 306 7.85 5.57 -12.70
N SER A 307 9.11 5.21 -12.39
CA SER A 307 9.81 5.67 -11.18
C SER A 307 10.03 7.18 -11.18
#